data_AF-A0A7K4LF87-F1
#
_entry.id   AF-A0A7K4LF87-F1
#
_cell.length_a   1.000
_cell.length_b   1.000
_cell.length_c   1.000
_cell.angle_alpha   90.00
_cell.angle_beta   90.00
_cell.angle_gamma   90.00
#
_symmetry.space_group_name_H-M   'P 1'
#
loop_
_entity.id
_entity.type
_entity.pdbx_description
1 polymer ?
#
loop_
_entity_poly.entity_id
_entity_poly.type
_entity_poly.pdbx_seq_one_letter_code
_entity_poly.pdbx_strand_id
1 'polypeptide(L)'
;KSSGWRLVQAQQKIRELAINIRMKEELITELIKTGKDAQALNKQYCQKISELEQEAEQVRAELSDSQKQLQELEGKEPWDPGEKHKLQEYRTRVAAAQSKAQVLSKKKQATERLVSLSTQSEKRVQELERNIQLMRRQQGQLQKRLREESEQKRRLETEMSKRQHRVKVGAGRSSWDRTVCELKRTGWAVQATGRQGRPGSSFPFKGDCCALLQADKECLKAEAHQLEMCMLSPALSLRRTMPNVISCLVSRLYKYLLLQALTDDIVRVSSRLEHLEKELTEKNGQLRHGSAHDQQQIRQEINNLRQEKDQLLKQRLELDNKLRQGTLLSPEEERILFQLDEAIEALDAAIEYKNESITCRQRVLRASASLLSQCEMNLMAKLSYLSSSETRALLCKYFDKVVTLREDQHRQHIAFSELEMQLEEQQQLVHWLEAAVERQRLELDRQLTLQQKEHEQNLQLLL
;
A
#
# COMPACT_ATOMS: atom_id res chain seq x y z
N LYS A 1 2.53 7.73 -5.36
CA LYS A 1 3.22 7.27 -6.60
C LYS A 1 3.06 5.76 -6.78
N SER A 2 3.32 4.94 -5.76
CA SER A 2 3.16 3.47 -5.78
C SER A 2 1.77 2.98 -6.28
N SER A 3 0.67 3.59 -5.85
CA SER A 3 -0.70 3.19 -6.26
C SER A 3 -0.99 3.36 -7.76
N GLY A 4 -0.40 4.36 -8.42
CA GLY A 4 -0.61 4.59 -9.85
C GLY A 4 0.06 3.52 -10.73
N TRP A 5 1.27 3.09 -10.34
CA TRP A 5 1.99 2.03 -11.05
C TRP A 5 1.30 0.67 -10.91
N ARG A 6 0.81 0.33 -9.71
CA ARG A 6 0.02 -0.90 -9.48
C ARG A 6 -1.23 -0.95 -10.36
N LEU A 7 -1.91 0.19 -10.54
CA LEU A 7 -3.09 0.27 -11.40
C LEU A 7 -2.76 -0.03 -12.87
N VAL A 8 -1.70 0.59 -13.40
CA VAL A 8 -1.27 0.40 -14.79
C VAL A 8 -0.82 -1.04 -15.02
N GLN A 9 -0.07 -1.62 -14.08
CA GLN A 9 0.35 -3.02 -14.16
C GLN A 9 -0.85 -3.97 -14.13
N ALA A 10 -1.81 -3.76 -13.24
CA ALA A 10 -3.03 -4.57 -13.18
C ALA A 10 -3.84 -4.47 -14.49
N GLN A 11 -3.94 -3.28 -15.08
CA GLN A 11 -4.59 -3.09 -16.38
C GLN A 11 -3.86 -3.83 -17.50
N GLN A 12 -2.52 -3.77 -17.52
CA GLN A 12 -1.73 -4.49 -18.51
C GLN A 12 -1.91 -6.01 -18.37
N LYS A 13 -1.88 -6.54 -17.14
CA LYS A 13 -2.12 -7.96 -16.86
C LYS A 13 -3.50 -8.43 -17.31
N ILE A 14 -4.55 -7.61 -17.12
CA ILE A 14 -5.89 -7.92 -17.62
C ILE A 14 -5.92 -8.02 -19.15
N ARG A 15 -5.18 -7.16 -19.86
CA ARG A 15 -5.08 -7.19 -21.32
C ARG A 15 -4.32 -8.44 -21.80
N GLU A 16 -3.20 -8.76 -21.17
CA GLU A 16 -2.41 -9.95 -21.52
C GLU A 16 -3.20 -11.24 -21.27
N LEU A 17 -3.87 -11.36 -20.12
CA LEU A 17 -4.79 -12.49 -19.86
C LEU A 17 -5.91 -12.58 -20.90
N ALA A 18 -6.47 -11.44 -21.35
CA ALA A 18 -7.52 -11.45 -22.37
C ALA A 18 -7.01 -11.99 -23.71
N ILE A 19 -5.77 -11.67 -24.09
CA ILE A 19 -5.14 -12.21 -25.31
C ILE A 19 -4.93 -13.72 -25.18
N ASN A 20 -4.35 -14.20 -24.07
CA ASN A 20 -4.13 -15.63 -23.85
C ASN A 20 -5.45 -16.42 -23.82
N ILE A 21 -6.49 -15.87 -23.20
CA ILE A 21 -7.83 -16.48 -23.20
C ILE A 21 -8.33 -16.62 -24.63
N ARG A 22 -8.29 -15.56 -25.44
CA ARG A 22 -8.73 -15.61 -26.85
C ARG A 22 -7.96 -16.65 -27.65
N MET A 23 -6.64 -16.69 -27.52
CA MET A 23 -5.81 -17.68 -28.24
C MET A 23 -6.15 -19.12 -27.84
N LYS A 24 -6.40 -19.39 -26.55
CA LYS A 24 -6.82 -20.73 -26.11
C LYS A 24 -8.26 -21.07 -26.51
N GLU A 25 -9.16 -20.08 -26.55
CA GLU A 25 -10.52 -20.27 -27.07
C GLU A 25 -10.49 -20.67 -28.55
N GLU A 26 -9.69 -19.97 -29.36
CA GLU A 26 -9.46 -20.33 -30.77
C GLU A 26 -8.93 -21.77 -30.89
N LEU A 27 -7.89 -22.12 -30.11
CA LEU A 27 -7.34 -23.48 -30.09
C LEU A 27 -8.39 -24.54 -29.71
N ILE A 28 -9.24 -24.27 -28.71
CA ILE A 28 -10.33 -25.18 -28.34
C ILE A 28 -11.33 -25.32 -29.49
N THR A 29 -11.68 -24.24 -30.19
CA THR A 29 -12.60 -24.36 -31.33
C THR A 29 -12.02 -25.19 -32.47
N GLU A 30 -10.71 -25.09 -32.72
CA GLU A 30 -10.00 -25.92 -33.69
C GLU A 30 -9.97 -27.38 -33.23
N LEU A 31 -9.57 -27.65 -31.99
CA LEU A 31 -9.56 -29.00 -31.39
C LEU A 31 -10.93 -29.66 -31.38
N ILE A 32 -12.02 -28.93 -31.13
CA ILE A 32 -13.38 -29.48 -31.16
C ILE A 32 -13.77 -29.88 -32.59
N LYS A 33 -13.39 -29.08 -33.59
CA LYS A 33 -13.66 -29.42 -35.00
C LYS A 33 -12.90 -30.70 -35.37
N THR A 34 -11.59 -30.72 -35.10
CA THR A 34 -10.76 -31.91 -35.37
C THR A 34 -11.20 -33.11 -34.55
N GLY A 35 -11.67 -32.91 -33.31
CA GLY A 35 -12.26 -33.97 -32.48
C GLY A 35 -13.51 -34.57 -33.11
N LYS A 36 -14.40 -33.76 -33.71
CA LYS A 36 -15.59 -34.27 -34.43
C LYS A 36 -15.20 -35.05 -35.68
N ASP A 37 -14.24 -34.54 -36.45
CA ASP A 37 -13.75 -35.21 -37.66
C ASP A 37 -13.05 -36.53 -37.31
N ALA A 38 -12.19 -36.52 -36.28
CA ALA A 38 -11.56 -37.71 -35.73
C ALA A 38 -12.58 -38.70 -35.17
N GLN A 39 -13.68 -38.24 -34.55
CA GLN A 39 -14.74 -39.11 -34.06
C GLN A 39 -15.49 -39.80 -35.22
N ALA A 40 -15.71 -39.09 -36.34
CA ALA A 40 -16.29 -39.68 -37.54
C ALA A 40 -15.36 -40.74 -38.15
N LEU A 41 -14.06 -40.44 -38.27
CA LEU A 41 -13.04 -41.39 -38.71
C LEU A 41 -12.89 -42.58 -37.75
N ASN A 42 -12.94 -42.37 -36.43
CA ASN A 42 -12.91 -43.45 -35.45
C ASN A 42 -14.06 -44.41 -35.61
N LYS A 43 -15.27 -43.95 -35.95
CA LYS A 43 -16.38 -44.86 -36.25
C LYS A 43 -16.05 -45.75 -37.44
N GLN A 44 -15.43 -45.20 -38.48
CA GLN A 44 -14.96 -45.96 -39.64
C GLN A 44 -13.82 -46.91 -39.26
N TYR A 45 -12.87 -46.48 -38.43
CA TYR A 45 -11.78 -47.34 -37.95
C TYR A 45 -12.29 -48.45 -37.05
N CYS A 46 -13.26 -48.22 -36.17
CA CYS A 46 -13.89 -49.24 -35.35
C CYS A 46 -14.61 -50.28 -36.22
N GLN A 47 -15.36 -49.84 -37.23
CA GLN A 47 -15.95 -50.75 -38.23
C GLN A 47 -14.85 -51.56 -38.94
N LYS A 48 -13.76 -50.91 -39.35
CA LYS A 48 -12.64 -51.59 -40.02
C LYS A 48 -11.91 -52.56 -39.10
N ILE A 49 -11.78 -52.26 -37.81
CA ILE A 49 -11.22 -53.16 -36.81
C ILE A 49 -12.10 -54.40 -36.69
N SER A 50 -13.42 -54.25 -36.58
CA SER A 50 -14.35 -55.39 -36.52
C SER A 50 -14.30 -56.26 -37.79
N GLU A 51 -14.20 -55.64 -38.97
CA GLU A 51 -13.99 -56.38 -40.23
C GLU A 51 -12.67 -57.16 -40.23
N LEU A 52 -11.56 -56.49 -39.86
CA LEU A 52 -10.24 -57.12 -39.79
C LEU A 52 -10.17 -58.22 -38.72
N GLU A 53 -10.91 -58.09 -37.62
CA GLU A 53 -11.07 -59.12 -36.59
C GLU A 53 -11.80 -60.34 -37.13
N GLN A 54 -12.94 -60.15 -37.81
CA GLN A 54 -13.69 -61.23 -38.44
C GLN A 54 -12.85 -61.94 -39.52
N GLU A 55 -12.15 -61.19 -40.37
CA GLU A 55 -11.22 -61.76 -41.36
C GLU A 55 -10.08 -62.53 -40.69
N ALA A 56 -9.49 -61.99 -39.61
CA ALA A 56 -8.43 -62.67 -38.87
C ALA A 56 -8.93 -63.91 -38.12
N GLU A 57 -10.18 -63.95 -37.70
CA GLU A 57 -10.84 -65.11 -37.10
C GLU A 57 -11.12 -66.19 -38.15
N GLN A 58 -11.62 -65.82 -39.33
CA GLN A 58 -11.81 -66.73 -40.46
C GLN A 58 -10.47 -67.36 -40.88
N VAL A 59 -9.41 -66.55 -41.08
CA VAL A 59 -8.08 -67.07 -41.42
C VAL A 59 -7.51 -67.96 -40.31
N ARG A 60 -7.77 -67.65 -39.04
CA ARG A 60 -7.37 -68.50 -37.91
C ARG A 60 -8.12 -69.83 -37.88
N ALA A 61 -9.42 -69.83 -38.18
CA ALA A 61 -10.21 -71.05 -38.30
C ALA A 61 -9.71 -71.94 -39.45
N GLU A 62 -9.53 -71.37 -40.65
CA GLU A 62 -8.97 -72.06 -41.83
C GLU A 62 -7.56 -72.63 -41.56
N LEU A 63 -6.73 -71.87 -40.84
CA LEU A 63 -5.40 -72.30 -40.41
C LEU A 63 -5.49 -73.46 -39.43
N SER A 64 -6.42 -73.42 -38.47
CA SER A 64 -6.62 -74.50 -37.51
C SER A 64 -7.10 -75.78 -38.19
N ASP A 65 -7.96 -75.68 -39.20
CA ASP A 65 -8.45 -76.83 -39.96
C ASP A 65 -7.37 -77.38 -40.89
N SER A 66 -6.60 -76.50 -41.55
CA SER A 66 -5.43 -76.91 -42.36
C SER A 66 -4.34 -77.56 -41.50
N GLN A 67 -4.16 -77.11 -40.25
CA GLN A 67 -3.24 -77.71 -39.28
C GLN A 67 -3.71 -79.10 -38.81
N LYS A 68 -5.01 -79.28 -38.53
CA LYS A 68 -5.58 -80.60 -38.19
C LYS A 68 -5.39 -81.59 -39.35
N GLN A 69 -5.69 -81.17 -40.59
CA GLN A 69 -5.49 -81.98 -41.79
C GLN A 69 -4.00 -82.32 -42.02
N LEU A 70 -3.08 -81.39 -41.70
CA LEU A 70 -1.65 -81.68 -41.68
C LEU A 70 -1.27 -82.73 -40.65
N GLN A 71 -1.74 -82.60 -39.40
CA GLN A 71 -1.45 -83.56 -38.34
C GLN A 71 -1.98 -84.96 -38.67
N GLU A 72 -3.16 -85.06 -39.28
CA GLU A 72 -3.74 -86.33 -39.75
C GLU A 72 -2.94 -86.99 -40.87
N LEU A 73 -2.33 -86.20 -41.76
CA LEU A 73 -1.47 -86.67 -42.86
C LEU A 73 -0.03 -86.93 -42.40
N GLU A 74 0.48 -86.22 -41.41
CA GLU A 74 1.80 -86.47 -40.80
C GLU A 74 1.79 -87.73 -39.92
N GLY A 75 0.65 -88.08 -39.31
CA GLY A 75 0.47 -89.29 -38.50
C GLY A 75 0.37 -90.59 -39.32
N LYS A 76 0.20 -90.51 -40.64
CA LYS A 76 0.23 -91.63 -41.58
C LYS A 76 1.56 -91.55 -42.33
N GLU A 77 2.46 -92.54 -42.19
CA GLU A 77 3.76 -92.47 -42.88
C GLU A 77 3.57 -92.35 -44.40
N PRO A 78 4.12 -91.32 -45.09
CA PRO A 78 3.84 -91.10 -46.51
C PRO A 78 4.69 -92.04 -47.37
N TRP A 79 4.08 -93.10 -47.89
CA TRP A 79 4.73 -94.06 -48.79
C TRP A 79 4.69 -93.63 -50.26
N ASP A 80 3.75 -92.75 -50.65
CA ASP A 80 3.51 -92.36 -52.05
C ASP A 80 4.07 -90.94 -52.39
N PRO A 81 4.71 -90.72 -53.57
CA PRO A 81 5.19 -89.39 -53.98
C PRO A 81 4.08 -88.33 -54.03
N GLY A 82 2.85 -88.73 -54.33
CA GLY A 82 1.67 -87.85 -54.33
C GLY A 82 1.24 -87.41 -52.93
N GLU A 83 1.44 -88.22 -51.90
CA GLU A 83 1.14 -87.85 -50.50
C GLU A 83 2.18 -86.86 -49.97
N LYS A 84 3.45 -87.03 -50.33
CA LYS A 84 4.52 -86.06 -50.03
C LYS A 84 4.26 -84.70 -50.67
N HIS A 85 3.76 -84.67 -51.92
CA HIS A 85 3.39 -83.41 -52.58
C HIS A 85 2.24 -82.71 -51.85
N LYS A 86 1.16 -83.45 -51.51
CA LYS A 86 0.03 -82.91 -50.76
C LYS A 86 0.42 -82.40 -49.37
N LEU A 87 1.29 -83.12 -48.65
CA LEU A 87 1.82 -82.69 -47.36
C LEU A 87 2.58 -81.35 -47.47
N GLN A 88 3.41 -81.23 -48.52
CA GLN A 88 4.16 -80.01 -48.79
C GLN A 88 3.25 -78.84 -49.16
N GLU A 89 2.18 -79.08 -49.92
CA GLU A 89 1.13 -78.09 -50.23
C GLU A 89 0.40 -77.62 -48.97
N TYR A 90 0.05 -78.51 -48.04
CA TYR A 90 -0.55 -78.06 -46.78
C TYR A 90 0.44 -77.28 -45.91
N ARG A 91 1.73 -77.64 -45.90
CA ARG A 91 2.78 -76.87 -45.18
C ARG A 91 2.91 -75.46 -45.73
N THR A 92 2.94 -75.29 -47.05
CA THR A 92 2.98 -73.97 -47.67
C THR A 92 1.68 -73.19 -47.41
N ARG A 93 0.52 -73.85 -47.42
CA ARG A 93 -0.78 -73.25 -47.08
C ARG A 93 -0.85 -72.77 -45.63
N VAL A 94 -0.37 -73.55 -44.66
CA VAL A 94 -0.31 -73.14 -43.25
C VAL A 94 0.66 -71.97 -43.06
N ALA A 95 1.84 -71.99 -43.70
CA ALA A 95 2.78 -70.87 -43.65
C ALA A 95 2.18 -69.58 -44.25
N ALA A 96 1.46 -69.70 -45.37
CA ALA A 96 0.75 -68.58 -45.99
C ALA A 96 -0.36 -68.02 -45.07
N ALA A 97 -1.17 -68.89 -44.45
CA ALA A 97 -2.21 -68.47 -43.52
C ALA A 97 -1.63 -67.82 -42.24
N GLN A 98 -0.51 -68.33 -41.72
CA GLN A 98 0.19 -67.75 -40.57
C GLN A 98 0.71 -66.33 -40.88
N SER A 99 1.34 -66.15 -42.04
CA SER A 99 1.82 -64.82 -42.46
C SER A 99 0.66 -63.83 -42.67
N LYS A 100 -0.45 -64.26 -43.26
CA LYS A 100 -1.67 -63.46 -43.43
C LYS A 100 -2.27 -63.04 -42.08
N ALA A 101 -2.38 -63.96 -41.12
CA ALA A 101 -2.84 -63.65 -39.77
C ALA A 101 -1.94 -62.63 -39.05
N GLN A 102 -0.62 -62.74 -39.22
CA GLN A 102 0.33 -61.79 -38.64
C GLN A 102 0.19 -60.37 -39.23
N VAL A 103 -0.03 -60.27 -40.55
CA VAL A 103 -0.27 -58.98 -41.22
C VAL A 103 -1.57 -58.34 -40.75
N LEU A 104 -2.66 -59.10 -40.65
CA LEU A 104 -3.95 -58.60 -40.15
C LEU A 104 -3.84 -58.12 -38.70
N SER A 105 -3.12 -58.85 -37.83
CA SER A 105 -2.85 -58.42 -36.46
C SER A 105 -2.07 -57.10 -36.39
N LYS A 106 -1.06 -56.89 -37.25
CA LYS A 106 -0.32 -55.63 -37.32
C LYS A 106 -1.19 -54.46 -37.78
N LYS A 107 -2.08 -54.68 -38.77
CA LYS A 107 -3.04 -53.68 -39.24
C LYS A 107 -4.06 -53.31 -38.16
N LYS A 108 -4.55 -54.29 -37.40
CA LYS A 108 -5.41 -54.06 -36.23
C LYS A 108 -4.70 -53.19 -35.18
N GLN A 109 -3.48 -53.54 -34.79
CA GLN A 109 -2.71 -52.73 -33.82
C GLN A 109 -2.47 -51.29 -34.31
N ALA A 110 -2.22 -51.09 -35.61
CA ALA A 110 -2.03 -49.75 -36.16
C ALA A 110 -3.32 -48.91 -36.09
N THR A 111 -4.49 -49.52 -36.36
CA THR A 111 -5.79 -48.84 -36.29
C THR A 111 -6.24 -48.58 -34.85
N GLU A 112 -5.98 -49.48 -33.90
CA GLU A 112 -6.20 -49.24 -32.47
C GLU A 112 -5.38 -48.06 -31.93
N ARG A 113 -4.13 -47.89 -32.41
CA ARG A 113 -3.29 -46.74 -32.05
C ARG A 113 -3.91 -45.43 -32.50
N LEU A 114 -4.50 -45.38 -33.70
CA LEU A 114 -5.18 -44.18 -34.20
C LEU A 114 -6.37 -43.78 -33.31
N VAL A 115 -7.19 -44.76 -32.90
CA VAL A 115 -8.30 -44.51 -31.97
C VAL A 115 -7.79 -44.00 -30.62
N SER A 116 -6.69 -44.57 -30.10
CA SER A 116 -6.11 -44.12 -28.82
C SER A 116 -5.61 -42.67 -28.87
N LEU A 117 -5.01 -42.23 -29.99
CA LEU A 117 -4.56 -40.85 -30.18
C LEU A 117 -5.73 -39.86 -30.15
N SER A 118 -6.87 -40.23 -30.74
CA SER A 118 -8.09 -39.42 -30.68
C SER A 118 -8.66 -39.32 -29.26
N THR A 119 -8.63 -40.38 -28.46
CA THR A 119 -9.06 -40.27 -27.04
C THR A 119 -8.11 -39.39 -26.20
N GLN A 120 -6.84 -39.30 -26.59
CA GLN A 120 -5.86 -38.43 -25.94
C GLN A 120 -6.12 -36.95 -26.26
N SER A 121 -6.51 -36.61 -27.50
CA SER A 121 -6.83 -35.23 -27.86
C SER A 121 -8.07 -34.72 -27.11
N GLU A 122 -9.10 -35.54 -26.91
CA GLU A 122 -10.27 -35.18 -26.10
C GLU A 122 -9.91 -34.81 -24.65
N LYS A 123 -9.01 -35.57 -24.01
CA LYS A 123 -8.53 -35.26 -22.65
C LYS A 123 -7.81 -33.91 -22.60
N ARG A 124 -7.01 -33.59 -23.63
CA ARG A 124 -6.31 -32.31 -23.74
C ARG A 124 -7.29 -31.13 -23.87
N VAL A 125 -8.40 -31.30 -24.60
CA VAL A 125 -9.46 -30.27 -24.67
C VAL A 125 -10.02 -29.96 -23.29
N GLN A 126 -10.37 -30.99 -22.50
CA GLN A 126 -10.90 -30.80 -21.15
C GLN A 126 -9.91 -30.07 -20.23
N GLU A 127 -8.61 -30.34 -20.35
CA GLU A 127 -7.56 -29.63 -19.60
C GLU A 127 -7.46 -28.15 -20.00
N LEU A 128 -7.55 -27.84 -21.29
CA LEU A 128 -7.55 -26.46 -21.79
C LEU A 128 -8.80 -25.70 -21.31
N GLU A 129 -9.97 -26.33 -21.32
CA GLU A 129 -11.21 -25.75 -20.81
C GLU A 129 -11.10 -25.39 -19.32
N ARG A 130 -10.57 -26.31 -18.49
CA ARG A 130 -10.31 -26.05 -17.06
C ARG A 130 -9.35 -24.87 -16.87
N ASN A 131 -8.30 -24.79 -17.68
CA ASN A 131 -7.34 -23.68 -17.64
C ASN A 131 -7.98 -22.33 -18.02
N ILE A 132 -8.81 -22.28 -19.07
CA ILE A 132 -9.54 -21.05 -19.43
C ILE A 132 -10.49 -20.62 -18.31
N GLN A 133 -11.19 -21.57 -17.68
CA GLN A 133 -12.05 -21.25 -16.54
C GLN A 133 -11.25 -20.64 -15.38
N LEU A 134 -10.07 -21.19 -15.07
CA LEU A 134 -9.17 -20.63 -14.06
C LEU A 134 -8.72 -19.21 -14.43
N MET A 135 -8.27 -18.98 -15.66
CA MET A 135 -7.83 -17.66 -16.13
C MET A 135 -8.96 -16.63 -16.13
N ARG A 136 -10.19 -17.02 -16.51
CA ARG A 136 -11.38 -16.16 -16.43
C ARG A 136 -11.72 -15.78 -15.00
N ARG A 137 -11.61 -16.72 -14.05
CA ARG A 137 -11.78 -16.42 -12.62
C ARG A 137 -10.74 -15.41 -12.14
N GLN A 138 -9.47 -15.60 -12.51
CA GLN A 138 -8.38 -14.68 -12.17
C GLN A 138 -8.61 -13.29 -12.78
N GLN A 139 -8.98 -13.21 -14.06
CA GLN A 139 -9.31 -11.96 -14.74
C GLN A 139 -10.47 -11.23 -14.04
N GLY A 140 -11.52 -11.97 -13.65
CA GLY A 140 -12.66 -11.42 -12.92
C GLY A 140 -12.31 -10.88 -11.53
N GLN A 141 -11.43 -11.57 -10.79
CA GLN A 141 -10.92 -11.09 -9.50
C GLN A 141 -10.11 -9.79 -9.65
N LEU A 142 -9.22 -9.73 -10.64
CA LEU A 142 -8.42 -8.53 -10.93
C LEU A 142 -9.31 -7.35 -11.34
N GLN A 143 -10.33 -7.58 -12.17
CA GLN A 143 -11.28 -6.54 -12.57
C GLN A 143 -12.08 -5.99 -11.38
N LYS A 144 -12.50 -6.83 -10.43
CA LYS A 144 -13.18 -6.39 -9.20
C LYS A 144 -12.28 -5.49 -8.36
N ARG A 145 -11.04 -5.92 -8.09
CA ARG A 145 -10.04 -5.13 -7.36
C ARG A 145 -9.76 -3.79 -8.04
N LEU A 146 -9.67 -3.77 -9.37
CA LEU A 146 -9.46 -2.54 -10.14
C LEU A 146 -10.62 -1.54 -9.97
N ARG A 147 -11.86 -2.04 -9.94
CA ARG A 147 -13.05 -1.20 -9.70
C ARG A 147 -13.02 -0.60 -8.30
N GLU A 148 -12.77 -1.44 -7.29
CA GLU A 148 -12.65 -1.00 -5.89
C GLU A 148 -11.58 0.10 -5.72
N GLU A 149 -10.37 -0.12 -6.25
CA GLU A 149 -9.29 0.87 -6.22
C GLU A 149 -9.67 2.16 -6.98
N SER A 150 -10.36 2.04 -8.12
CA SER A 150 -10.80 3.22 -8.89
C SER A 150 -11.88 4.03 -8.15
N GLU A 151 -12.77 3.35 -7.43
CA GLU A 151 -13.80 3.98 -6.61
C GLU A 151 -13.18 4.65 -5.37
N GLN A 152 -12.23 3.99 -4.71
CA GLN A 152 -11.47 4.58 -3.61
C GLN A 152 -10.70 5.82 -4.05
N LYS A 153 -10.04 5.77 -5.22
CA LYS A 153 -9.36 6.93 -5.81
C LYS A 153 -10.33 8.09 -6.03
N ARG A 154 -11.51 7.84 -6.61
CA ARG A 154 -12.55 8.86 -6.81
C ARG A 154 -13.01 9.48 -5.49
N ARG A 155 -13.22 8.66 -4.45
CA ARG A 155 -13.60 9.14 -3.11
C ARG A 155 -12.53 10.09 -2.57
N LEU A 156 -11.27 9.67 -2.57
CA LEU A 156 -10.15 10.50 -2.11
C LEU A 156 -9.97 11.77 -2.94
N GLU A 157 -10.12 11.72 -4.27
CA GLU A 157 -10.08 12.88 -5.15
C GLU A 157 -11.20 13.89 -4.82
N THR A 158 -12.41 13.42 -4.48
CA THR A 158 -13.51 14.29 -4.05
C THR A 158 -13.23 14.92 -2.69
N GLU A 159 -12.67 14.18 -1.74
CA GLU A 159 -12.29 14.71 -0.42
C GLU A 159 -11.17 15.74 -0.52
N MET A 160 -10.14 15.45 -1.33
CA MET A 160 -9.06 16.39 -1.61
C MET A 160 -9.57 17.66 -2.27
N SER A 161 -10.49 17.53 -3.24
CA SER A 161 -11.14 18.66 -3.89
C SER A 161 -11.96 19.50 -2.90
N LYS A 162 -12.71 18.87 -1.99
CA LYS A 162 -13.44 19.55 -0.89
C LYS A 162 -12.48 20.29 0.05
N ARG A 163 -11.38 19.64 0.48
CA ARG A 163 -10.35 20.27 1.32
C ARG A 163 -9.71 21.47 0.60
N GLN A 164 -9.39 21.33 -0.69
CA GLN A 164 -8.83 22.41 -1.49
C GLN A 164 -9.80 23.59 -1.63
N HIS A 165 -11.11 23.33 -1.80
CA HIS A 165 -12.13 24.38 -1.79
C HIS A 165 -12.21 25.08 -0.43
N ARG A 166 -12.20 24.34 0.69
CA ARG A 166 -12.21 24.92 2.05
C ARG A 166 -10.99 25.80 2.31
N VAL A 167 -9.81 25.38 1.84
CA VAL A 167 -8.58 26.18 1.95
C VAL A 167 -8.67 27.43 1.08
N LYS A 168 -9.15 27.34 -0.17
CA LYS A 168 -9.35 28.51 -1.03
C LYS A 168 -10.34 29.52 -0.43
N VAL A 169 -11.46 29.04 0.12
CA VAL A 169 -12.46 29.88 0.81
C VAL A 169 -11.88 30.50 2.08
N GLY A 170 -11.14 29.74 2.88
CA GLY A 170 -10.44 30.23 4.07
C GLY A 170 -9.40 31.29 3.75
N ALA A 171 -8.56 31.06 2.74
CA ALA A 171 -7.57 32.03 2.26
C ALA A 171 -8.23 33.30 1.69
N GLY A 172 -9.35 33.15 0.96
CA GLY A 172 -10.16 34.27 0.51
C GLY A 172 -10.72 35.07 1.68
N ARG A 173 -11.27 34.40 2.71
CA ARG A 173 -11.80 35.06 3.92
C ARG A 173 -10.71 35.81 4.68
N SER A 174 -9.53 35.21 4.86
CA SER A 174 -8.39 35.89 5.50
C SER A 174 -7.88 37.07 4.67
N SER A 175 -7.95 37.01 3.34
CA SER A 175 -7.64 38.14 2.46
C SER A 175 -8.66 39.28 2.62
N TRP A 176 -9.96 38.94 2.62
CA TRP A 176 -11.05 39.89 2.89
C TRP A 176 -10.95 40.52 4.28
N ASP A 177 -10.64 39.74 5.32
CA ASP A 177 -10.46 40.26 6.68
C ASP A 177 -9.27 41.23 6.74
N ARG A 178 -8.19 40.98 5.97
CA ARG A 178 -7.02 41.85 5.88
C ARG A 178 -7.34 43.19 5.21
N THR A 179 -8.05 43.18 4.09
CA THR A 179 -8.46 44.42 3.39
C THR A 179 -9.47 45.23 4.21
N VAL A 180 -10.42 44.58 4.90
CA VAL A 180 -11.35 45.24 5.82
C VAL A 180 -10.61 45.88 7.00
N CYS A 181 -9.61 45.20 7.56
CA CYS A 181 -8.79 45.78 8.62
C CYS A 181 -7.96 46.98 8.14
N GLU A 182 -7.45 46.96 6.91
CA GLU A 182 -6.75 48.11 6.31
C GLU A 182 -7.68 49.30 6.07
N LEU A 183 -8.89 49.07 5.55
CA LEU A 183 -9.93 50.09 5.37
C LEU A 183 -10.39 50.69 6.70
N LYS A 184 -10.52 49.88 7.75
CA LYS A 184 -10.77 50.38 9.10
C LYS A 184 -9.57 51.19 9.60
N ARG A 185 -8.33 50.73 9.42
CA ARG A 185 -7.14 51.46 9.86
C ARG A 185 -7.02 52.84 9.18
N THR A 186 -7.33 52.94 7.89
CA THR A 186 -7.35 54.22 7.16
C THR A 186 -8.55 55.10 7.52
N GLY A 187 -9.73 54.51 7.77
CA GLY A 187 -10.91 55.24 8.24
C GLY A 187 -10.73 55.88 9.62
N TRP A 188 -10.06 55.19 10.55
CA TRP A 188 -9.75 55.73 11.89
C TRP A 188 -8.67 56.83 11.83
N ALA A 189 -7.77 56.80 10.83
CA ALA A 189 -6.78 57.86 10.62
C ALA A 189 -7.41 59.18 10.12
N VAL A 190 -8.49 59.10 9.34
CA VAL A 190 -9.25 60.29 8.86
C VAL A 190 -10.11 60.89 9.98
N GLN A 191 -10.59 60.08 10.94
CA GLN A 191 -11.41 60.56 12.06
C GLN A 191 -10.56 61.18 13.20
N ALA A 192 -9.28 60.83 13.28
CA ALA A 192 -8.32 61.44 14.22
C ALA A 192 -7.75 62.79 13.76
N THR A 193 -8.00 63.20 12.51
CA THR A 193 -7.54 64.47 11.93
C THR A 193 -8.69 65.42 11.59
N GLY A 194 -9.62 65.57 12.54
CA GLY A 194 -10.73 66.51 12.45
C GLY A 194 -10.94 67.36 13.71
N ARG A 195 -10.14 68.43 13.87
CA ARG A 195 -10.54 69.73 14.48
C ARG A 195 -9.35 70.73 14.48
N GLN A 196 -9.24 71.54 13.43
CA GLN A 196 -9.24 73.02 13.51
C GLN A 196 -9.25 73.63 12.10
N GLY A 197 -9.99 74.73 11.95
CA GLY A 197 -10.43 75.31 10.68
C GLY A 197 -9.50 76.36 10.06
N ARG A 198 -9.80 76.58 8.76
CA ARG A 198 -9.52 77.68 7.79
C ARG A 198 -9.65 79.13 8.32
N PRO A 199 -9.36 80.24 7.56
CA PRO A 199 -9.38 80.41 6.07
C PRO A 199 -8.39 81.41 5.37
N GLY A 200 -8.34 81.33 4.02
CA GLY A 200 -8.11 82.44 3.04
C GLY A 200 -6.67 82.95 2.88
N SER A 201 -6.13 83.35 1.72
CA SER A 201 -6.66 83.78 0.42
C SER A 201 -5.59 83.61 -0.70
N SER A 202 -5.97 83.97 -1.93
CA SER A 202 -5.38 83.69 -3.25
C SER A 202 -4.16 84.53 -3.71
N PHE A 203 -3.27 83.89 -4.49
CA PHE A 203 -2.45 84.29 -5.68
C PHE A 203 -2.60 85.69 -6.33
N PRO A 204 -1.76 86.15 -7.32
CA PRO A 204 -0.47 85.67 -7.92
C PRO A 204 0.59 86.80 -8.22
N PHE A 205 1.77 86.46 -8.81
CA PHE A 205 2.32 86.94 -10.11
C PHE A 205 3.88 86.93 -10.23
N LYS A 206 4.34 86.90 -11.50
CA LYS A 206 5.65 86.56 -12.11
C LYS A 206 6.74 87.65 -12.09
N GLY A 207 7.98 87.22 -12.36
CA GLY A 207 9.11 87.98 -12.99
C GLY A 207 9.94 88.81 -12.01
N ASP A 208 11.28 88.86 -12.00
CA ASP A 208 12.28 88.53 -13.03
C ASP A 208 13.61 88.11 -12.37
N CYS A 209 14.18 87.02 -12.89
CA CYS A 209 15.60 86.70 -12.77
C CYS A 209 16.35 87.46 -13.87
N CYS A 210 17.42 88.20 -13.55
CA CYS A 210 18.66 88.21 -14.35
C CYS A 210 19.80 89.15 -13.88
N ALA A 211 19.69 89.94 -12.81
CA ALA A 211 20.75 90.92 -12.48
C ALA A 211 21.75 90.53 -11.35
N LEU A 212 21.54 89.43 -10.63
CA LEU A 212 22.33 89.11 -9.42
C LEU A 212 23.48 88.10 -9.59
N LEU A 213 23.60 87.43 -10.75
CA LEU A 213 24.53 86.30 -10.93
C LEU A 213 25.95 86.67 -11.40
N GLN A 214 26.24 87.96 -11.61
CA GLN A 214 27.54 88.40 -12.14
C GLN A 214 28.53 88.85 -11.06
N ALA A 215 28.07 89.13 -9.84
CA ALA A 215 28.92 89.56 -8.71
C ALA A 215 29.54 88.40 -7.90
N ASP A 216 28.97 87.19 -7.95
CA ASP A 216 29.41 86.05 -7.11
C ASP A 216 30.68 85.34 -7.60
N LYS A 217 31.11 85.54 -8.85
CA LYS A 217 32.26 84.81 -9.42
C LYS A 217 33.62 85.37 -9.01
N GLU A 218 33.69 86.62 -8.55
CA GLU A 218 34.95 87.26 -8.19
C GLU A 218 35.29 87.04 -6.70
N CYS A 219 34.30 86.89 -5.81
CA CYS A 219 34.51 86.60 -4.39
C CYS A 219 35.06 85.18 -4.13
N LEU A 220 34.59 84.17 -4.89
CA LEU A 220 34.96 82.77 -4.64
C LEU A 220 36.43 82.42 -4.96
N LYS A 221 37.13 83.24 -5.75
CA LYS A 221 38.54 83.00 -6.11
C LYS A 221 39.52 83.51 -5.05
N ALA A 222 39.10 84.46 -4.21
CA ALA A 222 39.94 85.02 -3.14
C ALA A 222 39.95 84.14 -1.88
N GLU A 223 38.84 83.45 -1.57
CA GLU A 223 38.72 82.58 -0.39
C GLU A 223 39.49 81.25 -0.53
N ALA A 224 39.70 80.76 -1.76
CA ALA A 224 40.38 79.49 -2.00
C ALA A 224 41.87 79.52 -1.60
N HIS A 225 42.55 80.66 -1.73
CA HIS A 225 43.99 80.78 -1.45
C HIS A 225 44.31 80.94 0.06
N GLN A 226 43.33 81.32 0.91
CA GLN A 226 43.53 81.43 2.36
C GLN A 226 43.27 80.12 3.11
N LEU A 227 42.48 79.20 2.55
CA LEU A 227 42.12 77.93 3.21
C LEU A 227 43.23 76.86 3.14
N GLU A 228 44.13 76.90 2.15
CA GLU A 228 45.22 75.90 2.04
C GLU A 228 46.29 76.03 3.12
N MET A 229 46.57 77.23 3.63
CA MET A 229 47.63 77.45 4.62
C MET A 229 47.21 77.16 6.06
N CYS A 230 45.90 77.15 6.38
CA CYS A 230 45.40 76.98 7.76
C CYS A 230 45.17 75.51 8.19
N MET A 231 45.16 74.55 7.28
CA MET A 231 44.72 73.16 7.55
C MET A 231 45.85 72.17 7.90
N LEU A 232 47.12 72.57 7.76
CA LEU A 232 48.26 71.64 7.86
C LEU A 232 48.75 71.39 9.30
N SER A 233 48.50 72.31 10.25
CA SER A 233 48.99 72.20 11.65
C SER A 233 48.11 71.32 12.57
N PRO A 234 46.76 71.40 12.54
CA PRO A 234 45.89 70.55 13.38
C PRO A 234 45.83 69.08 12.92
N ALA A 235 46.18 68.77 11.67
CA ALA A 235 46.10 67.43 11.11
C ALA A 235 47.11 66.44 11.72
N LEU A 236 48.26 66.93 12.19
CA LEU A 236 49.33 66.09 12.76
C LEU A 236 49.06 65.68 14.22
N SER A 237 48.35 66.50 15.00
CA SER A 237 47.98 66.18 16.40
C SER A 237 46.80 65.20 16.47
N LEU A 238 45.87 65.27 15.53
CA LEU A 238 44.81 64.27 15.36
C LEU A 238 45.43 62.90 15.02
N ARG A 239 46.42 62.83 14.12
CA ARG A 239 47.04 61.56 13.67
C ARG A 239 47.70 60.75 14.80
N ARG A 240 48.11 61.38 15.91
CA ARG A 240 48.71 60.70 17.08
C ARG A 240 47.68 60.16 18.09
N THR A 241 46.46 60.70 18.14
CA THR A 241 45.43 60.31 19.14
C THR A 241 44.35 59.40 18.56
N MET A 242 44.17 59.41 17.23
CA MET A 242 43.21 58.56 16.53
C MET A 242 43.40 57.04 16.72
N PRO A 243 44.62 56.46 16.80
CA PRO A 243 44.76 55.01 16.96
C PRO A 243 44.16 54.47 18.27
N ASN A 244 44.29 55.21 19.37
CA ASN A 244 43.76 54.80 20.68
C ASN A 244 42.24 54.94 20.74
N VAL A 245 41.68 55.97 20.11
CA VAL A 245 40.23 56.18 20.01
C VAL A 245 39.59 55.13 19.10
N ILE A 246 40.21 54.81 17.96
CA ILE A 246 39.78 53.73 17.06
C ILE A 246 39.83 52.37 17.78
N SER A 247 40.92 52.08 18.51
CA SER A 247 41.04 50.83 19.29
C SER A 247 39.94 50.70 20.36
N CYS A 248 39.62 51.78 21.10
CA CYS A 248 38.54 51.77 22.08
C CYS A 248 37.16 51.62 21.46
N LEU A 249 36.90 52.27 20.32
CA LEU A 249 35.63 52.16 19.59
C LEU A 249 35.46 50.77 18.98
N VAL A 250 36.50 50.18 18.40
CA VAL A 250 36.48 48.81 17.88
C VAL A 250 36.22 47.81 19.00
N SER A 251 36.89 47.94 20.16
CA SER A 251 36.65 47.06 21.31
C SER A 251 35.21 47.17 21.83
N ARG A 252 34.64 48.38 21.89
CA ARG A 252 33.23 48.59 22.26
C ARG A 252 32.28 47.99 21.22
N LEU A 253 32.51 48.23 19.92
CA LEU A 253 31.70 47.66 18.84
C LEU A 253 31.75 46.13 18.83
N TYR A 254 32.91 45.53 19.08
CA TYR A 254 33.05 44.08 19.19
C TYR A 254 32.27 43.52 20.38
N LYS A 255 32.29 44.20 21.53
CA LYS A 255 31.48 43.84 22.71
C LYS A 255 29.98 43.99 22.43
N TYR A 256 29.55 45.07 21.77
CA TYR A 256 28.17 45.25 21.37
C TYR A 256 27.71 44.18 20.38
N LEU A 257 28.53 43.85 19.37
CA LEU A 257 28.22 42.83 18.38
C LEU A 257 28.17 41.42 19.01
N LEU A 258 29.10 41.11 19.93
CA LEU A 258 29.10 39.85 20.68
C LEU A 258 27.90 39.76 21.62
N LEU A 259 27.55 40.84 22.32
CA LEU A 259 26.38 40.90 23.20
C LEU A 259 25.08 40.75 22.39
N GLN A 260 25.03 41.33 21.19
CA GLN A 260 23.88 41.25 20.30
C GLN A 260 23.73 39.84 19.71
N ALA A 261 24.82 39.22 19.25
CA ALA A 261 24.80 37.82 18.80
C ALA A 261 24.36 36.85 19.92
N LEU A 262 24.83 37.08 21.14
CA LEU A 262 24.46 36.27 22.30
C LEU A 262 22.99 36.49 22.69
N THR A 263 22.46 37.71 22.53
CA THR A 263 21.04 38.01 22.73
C THR A 263 20.17 37.32 21.67
N ASP A 264 20.59 37.34 20.40
CA ASP A 264 19.89 36.67 19.30
C ASP A 264 19.85 35.15 19.50
N ASP A 265 20.94 34.54 19.98
CA ASP A 265 20.98 33.12 20.29
C ASP A 265 20.15 32.76 21.52
N ILE A 266 20.09 33.61 22.55
CA ILE A 266 19.16 33.44 23.67
C ILE A 266 17.72 33.47 23.17
N VAL A 267 17.35 34.41 22.30
CA VAL A 267 15.99 34.49 21.73
C VAL A 267 15.68 33.27 20.86
N ARG A 268 16.65 32.77 20.08
CA ARG A 268 16.52 31.54 19.28
C ARG A 268 16.32 30.30 20.15
N VAL A 269 17.10 30.16 21.21
CA VAL A 269 16.98 29.03 22.16
C VAL A 269 15.66 29.13 22.92
N SER A 270 15.26 30.34 23.34
CA SER A 270 14.00 30.59 24.05
C SER A 270 12.79 30.24 23.17
N SER A 271 12.76 30.70 21.91
CA SER A 271 11.68 30.36 20.97
C SER A 271 11.62 28.86 20.65
N ARG A 272 12.76 28.18 20.58
CA ARG A 272 12.81 26.72 20.39
C ARG A 272 12.40 25.95 21.64
N LEU A 273 12.73 26.44 22.83
CA LEU A 273 12.23 25.91 24.10
C LEU A 273 10.72 26.08 24.20
N GLU A 274 10.18 27.26 23.88
CA GLU A 274 8.74 27.50 23.82
C GLU A 274 8.04 26.56 22.83
N HIS A 275 8.67 26.28 21.69
CA HIS A 275 8.11 25.33 20.72
C HIS A 275 8.12 23.89 21.27
N LEU A 276 9.22 23.46 21.89
CA LEU A 276 9.30 22.14 22.53
C LEU A 276 8.33 22.02 23.72
N GLU A 277 8.11 23.08 24.50
CA GLU A 277 7.09 23.13 25.54
C GLU A 277 5.68 23.03 24.96
N LYS A 278 5.40 23.69 23.84
CA LYS A 278 4.14 23.54 23.11
C LYS A 278 3.95 22.11 22.58
N GLU A 279 4.97 21.52 21.97
CA GLU A 279 4.90 20.13 21.52
C GLU A 279 4.74 19.15 22.69
N LEU A 280 5.44 19.36 23.81
CA LEU A 280 5.33 18.54 25.01
C LEU A 280 3.93 18.66 25.63
N THR A 281 3.37 19.87 25.71
CA THR A 281 2.01 20.10 26.21
C THR A 281 0.95 19.51 25.28
N GLU A 282 1.13 19.61 23.96
CA GLU A 282 0.28 18.95 22.97
C GLU A 282 0.35 17.43 23.06
N LYS A 283 1.56 16.85 23.15
CA LYS A 283 1.75 15.40 23.30
C LYS A 283 1.21 14.88 24.63
N ASN A 284 1.41 15.62 25.72
CA ASN A 284 0.78 15.33 27.01
C ASN A 284 -0.74 15.45 26.94
N GLY A 285 -1.26 16.44 26.21
CA GLY A 285 -2.69 16.60 25.92
C GLY A 285 -3.24 15.40 25.15
N GLN A 286 -2.56 14.96 24.09
CA GLN A 286 -2.92 13.79 23.29
C GLN A 286 -2.92 12.50 24.13
N LEU A 287 -1.90 12.29 24.97
CA LEU A 287 -1.81 11.12 25.86
C LEU A 287 -2.91 11.13 26.93
N ARG A 288 -3.19 12.31 27.51
CA ARG A 288 -4.30 12.48 28.46
C ARG A 288 -5.65 12.28 27.79
N HIS A 289 -5.83 12.78 26.57
CA HIS A 289 -7.05 12.61 25.80
C HIS A 289 -7.25 11.17 25.33
N GLY A 290 -6.19 10.44 24.93
CA GLY A 290 -6.27 9.01 24.64
C GLY A 290 -6.71 8.21 25.85
N SER A 291 -6.04 8.40 26.99
CA SER A 291 -6.40 7.74 28.26
C SER A 291 -7.82 8.10 28.74
N ALA A 292 -8.23 9.37 28.61
CA ALA A 292 -9.57 9.81 28.96
C ALA A 292 -10.63 9.29 27.98
N HIS A 293 -10.29 9.17 26.69
CA HIS A 293 -11.15 8.60 25.67
C HIS A 293 -11.37 7.11 25.92
N ASP A 294 -10.33 6.36 26.24
CA ASP A 294 -10.43 4.94 26.59
C ASP A 294 -11.27 4.74 27.87
N GLN A 295 -11.07 5.57 28.89
CA GLN A 295 -11.94 5.55 30.09
C GLN A 295 -13.39 5.89 29.74
N GLN A 296 -13.63 6.82 28.83
CA GLN A 296 -14.97 7.20 28.40
C GLN A 296 -15.63 6.09 27.56
N GLN A 297 -14.88 5.38 26.72
CA GLN A 297 -15.35 4.22 25.98
C GLN A 297 -15.75 3.10 26.94
N ILE A 298 -14.92 2.76 27.92
CA ILE A 298 -15.27 1.74 28.93
C ILE A 298 -16.53 2.15 29.71
N ARG A 299 -16.69 3.44 30.03
CA ARG A 299 -17.93 3.97 30.65
C ARG A 299 -19.16 3.87 29.75
N GLN A 300 -19.00 4.11 28.45
CA GLN A 300 -20.09 3.92 27.47
C GLN A 300 -20.47 2.44 27.37
N GLU A 301 -19.50 1.54 27.33
CA GLU A 301 -19.75 0.11 27.31
C GLU A 301 -20.43 -0.38 28.60
N ILE A 302 -20.03 0.14 29.77
CA ILE A 302 -20.73 -0.12 31.04
C ILE A 302 -22.19 0.33 30.96
N ASN A 303 -22.46 1.49 30.36
CA ASN A 303 -23.83 1.96 30.19
C ASN A 303 -24.63 1.07 29.23
N ASN A 304 -24.03 0.57 28.15
CA ASN A 304 -24.68 -0.38 27.24
C ASN A 304 -25.01 -1.70 27.96
N LEU A 305 -24.06 -2.26 28.71
CA LEU A 305 -24.28 -3.48 29.52
C LEU A 305 -25.40 -3.28 30.56
N ARG A 306 -25.49 -2.09 31.16
CA ARG A 306 -26.61 -1.72 32.05
C ARG A 306 -27.96 -1.69 31.33
N GLN A 307 -28.00 -1.13 30.11
CA GLN A 307 -29.22 -1.10 29.31
C GLN A 307 -29.66 -2.51 28.88
N GLU A 308 -28.72 -3.38 28.51
CA GLU A 308 -29.00 -4.78 28.20
C GLU A 308 -29.51 -5.53 29.43
N LYS A 309 -28.87 -5.32 30.60
CA LYS A 309 -29.34 -5.85 31.88
C LYS A 309 -30.77 -5.41 32.19
N ASP A 310 -31.10 -4.14 32.00
CA ASP A 310 -32.45 -3.61 32.22
C ASP A 310 -33.49 -4.26 31.28
N GLN A 311 -33.09 -4.65 30.06
CA GLN A 311 -33.97 -5.37 29.14
C GLN A 311 -34.21 -6.81 29.58
N LEU A 312 -33.15 -7.53 29.99
CA LEU A 312 -33.29 -8.89 30.53
C LEU A 312 -34.11 -8.92 31.82
N LEU A 313 -33.91 -7.93 32.71
CA LEU A 313 -34.71 -7.78 33.91
C LEU A 313 -36.20 -7.56 33.60
N LYS A 314 -36.55 -6.80 32.55
CA LYS A 314 -37.95 -6.65 32.12
C LYS A 314 -38.55 -7.96 31.65
N GLN A 315 -37.84 -8.73 30.83
CA GLN A 315 -38.29 -10.06 30.36
C GLN A 315 -38.47 -11.04 31.54
N ARG A 316 -37.53 -11.01 32.50
CA ARG A 316 -37.59 -11.81 33.72
C ARG A 316 -38.79 -11.41 34.60
N LEU A 317 -39.06 -10.11 34.73
CA LEU A 317 -40.25 -9.59 35.43
C LEU A 317 -41.57 -9.99 34.75
N GLU A 318 -41.61 -10.09 33.43
CA GLU A 318 -42.80 -10.57 32.70
C GLU A 318 -43.11 -12.03 33.04
N LEU A 319 -42.10 -12.90 33.09
CA LEU A 319 -42.25 -14.30 33.51
C LEU A 319 -42.67 -14.42 34.98
N ASP A 320 -42.08 -13.60 35.86
CA ASP A 320 -42.48 -13.52 37.27
C ASP A 320 -43.94 -13.08 37.44
N ASN A 321 -44.40 -12.12 36.63
CA ASN A 321 -45.79 -11.65 36.68
C ASN A 321 -46.77 -12.74 36.24
N LYS A 322 -46.42 -13.56 35.24
CA LYS A 322 -47.21 -14.76 34.87
C LYS A 322 -47.28 -15.76 36.04
N LEU A 323 -46.16 -16.03 36.70
CA LEU A 323 -46.14 -16.88 37.89
C LEU A 323 -47.04 -16.33 39.02
N ARG A 324 -46.95 -15.02 39.29
CA ARG A 324 -47.78 -14.35 40.31
C ARG A 324 -49.28 -14.36 40.01
N GLN A 325 -49.65 -14.40 38.73
CA GLN A 325 -51.05 -14.54 38.28
C GLN A 325 -51.58 -15.97 38.40
N GLY A 326 -50.75 -16.94 38.83
CA GLY A 326 -51.14 -18.34 39.03
C GLY A 326 -51.15 -19.19 37.77
N THR A 327 -50.67 -18.66 36.64
CA THR A 327 -50.44 -19.45 35.42
C THR A 327 -49.14 -20.27 35.55
N LEU A 328 -49.22 -21.57 35.28
CA LEU A 328 -48.04 -22.44 35.23
C LEU A 328 -47.18 -22.08 34.01
N LEU A 329 -45.88 -21.92 34.22
CA LEU A 329 -44.92 -21.71 33.14
C LEU A 329 -44.77 -22.98 32.30
N SER A 330 -44.51 -22.81 31.00
CA SER A 330 -44.10 -23.94 30.17
C SER A 330 -42.68 -24.41 30.55
N PRO A 331 -42.31 -25.67 30.30
CA PRO A 331 -40.94 -26.14 30.53
C PRO A 331 -39.90 -25.40 29.67
N GLU A 332 -40.32 -24.71 28.60
CA GLU A 332 -39.44 -23.79 27.87
C GLU A 332 -39.32 -22.44 28.57
N GLU A 333 -40.40 -21.89 29.13
CA GLU A 333 -40.38 -20.64 29.89
C GLU A 333 -39.54 -20.76 31.19
N GLU A 334 -39.58 -21.91 31.86
CA GLU A 334 -38.72 -22.18 33.03
C GLU A 334 -37.22 -22.23 32.66
N ARG A 335 -36.89 -22.81 31.50
CA ARG A 335 -35.50 -22.80 30.97
C ARG A 335 -35.06 -21.39 30.61
N ILE A 336 -35.95 -20.61 30.00
CA ILE A 336 -35.69 -19.20 29.65
C ILE A 336 -35.47 -18.38 30.92
N LEU A 337 -36.27 -18.59 31.98
CA LEU A 337 -36.10 -17.89 33.26
C LEU A 337 -34.70 -18.12 33.84
N PHE A 338 -34.24 -19.37 33.85
CA PHE A 338 -32.89 -19.72 34.32
C PHE A 338 -31.80 -19.07 33.45
N GLN A 339 -31.96 -19.10 32.12
CA GLN A 339 -31.03 -18.43 31.19
C GLN A 339 -31.00 -16.90 31.38
N LEU A 340 -32.14 -16.28 31.71
CA LEU A 340 -32.21 -14.85 32.01
C LEU A 340 -31.46 -14.52 33.30
N ASP A 341 -31.63 -15.32 34.36
CA ASP A 341 -30.93 -15.12 35.63
C ASP A 341 -29.40 -15.30 35.45
N GLU A 342 -28.95 -16.35 34.74
CA GLU A 342 -27.53 -16.56 34.40
C GLU A 342 -26.96 -15.41 33.55
N ALA A 343 -27.72 -14.93 32.56
CA ALA A 343 -27.30 -13.82 31.71
C ALA A 343 -27.21 -12.50 32.47
N ILE A 344 -28.12 -12.25 33.42
CA ILE A 344 -28.07 -11.07 34.29
C ILE A 344 -26.85 -11.12 35.21
N GLU A 345 -26.56 -12.27 35.83
CA GLU A 345 -25.37 -12.45 36.68
C GLU A 345 -24.07 -12.27 35.88
N ALA A 346 -24.02 -12.79 34.64
CA ALA A 346 -22.90 -12.59 33.74
C ALA A 346 -22.69 -11.10 33.37
N LEU A 347 -23.78 -10.36 33.13
CA LEU A 347 -23.70 -8.92 32.86
C LEU A 347 -23.23 -8.13 34.09
N ASP A 348 -23.66 -8.52 35.30
CA ASP A 348 -23.18 -7.89 36.54
C ASP A 348 -21.68 -8.10 36.75
N ALA A 349 -21.19 -9.33 36.58
CA ALA A 349 -19.76 -9.63 36.63
C ALA A 349 -18.96 -8.84 35.56
N ALA A 350 -19.51 -8.69 34.35
CA ALA A 350 -18.88 -7.90 33.29
C ALA A 350 -18.82 -6.40 33.62
N ILE A 351 -19.87 -5.85 34.23
CA ILE A 351 -19.92 -4.45 34.68
C ILE A 351 -18.91 -4.23 35.81
N GLU A 352 -18.85 -5.13 36.79
CA GLU A 352 -17.89 -5.07 37.91
C GLU A 352 -16.45 -5.11 37.40
N TYR A 353 -16.11 -6.06 36.52
CA TYR A 353 -14.78 -6.15 35.92
C TYR A 353 -14.37 -4.83 35.22
N LYS A 354 -15.26 -4.23 34.44
CA LYS A 354 -14.99 -2.95 33.77
C LYS A 354 -14.83 -1.79 34.76
N ASN A 355 -15.64 -1.76 35.83
CA ASN A 355 -15.50 -0.76 36.89
C ASN A 355 -14.18 -0.91 37.67
N GLU A 356 -13.79 -2.13 37.97
CA GLU A 356 -12.51 -2.44 38.62
C GLU A 356 -11.33 -2.06 37.72
N SER A 357 -11.40 -2.33 36.42
CA SER A 357 -10.38 -1.92 35.45
C SER A 357 -10.14 -0.41 35.46
N ILE A 358 -11.21 0.40 35.45
CA ILE A 358 -11.11 1.87 35.57
C ILE A 358 -10.45 2.25 36.90
N THR A 359 -10.88 1.64 38.01
CA THR A 359 -10.42 1.98 39.35
C THR A 359 -8.95 1.61 39.58
N CYS A 360 -8.54 0.41 39.15
CA CYS A 360 -7.16 -0.07 39.20
C CYS A 360 -6.23 0.83 38.39
N ARG A 361 -6.64 1.19 37.17
CA ARG A 361 -5.89 2.14 36.32
C ARG A 361 -5.70 3.48 37.02
N GLN A 362 -6.76 4.04 37.60
CA GLN A 362 -6.69 5.31 38.33
C GLN A 362 -5.79 5.23 39.58
N ARG A 363 -5.83 4.10 40.30
CA ARG A 363 -4.98 3.85 41.47
C ARG A 363 -3.50 3.85 41.08
N VAL A 364 -3.13 3.15 40.01
CA VAL A 364 -1.75 3.12 39.48
C VAL A 364 -1.29 4.52 39.06
N LEU A 365 -2.13 5.26 38.32
CA LEU A 365 -1.81 6.62 37.89
C LEU A 365 -1.59 7.55 39.09
N ARG A 366 -2.47 7.49 40.10
CA ARG A 366 -2.33 8.30 41.32
C ARG A 366 -1.05 7.94 42.09
N ALA A 367 -0.74 6.65 42.23
CA ALA A 367 0.47 6.18 42.90
C ALA A 367 1.75 6.63 42.15
N SER A 368 1.76 6.56 40.82
CA SER A 368 2.88 7.06 40.02
C SER A 368 3.07 8.57 40.15
N ALA A 369 1.98 9.34 40.17
CA ALA A 369 2.04 10.79 40.35
C ALA A 369 2.57 11.16 41.74
N SER A 370 2.16 10.46 42.80
CA SER A 370 2.70 10.70 44.15
C SER A 370 4.18 10.34 44.26
N LEU A 371 4.61 9.23 43.64
CA LEU A 371 6.03 8.85 43.60
C LEU A 371 6.87 9.89 42.86
N LEU A 372 6.40 10.37 41.70
CA LEU A 372 7.08 11.42 40.95
C LEU A 372 7.20 12.70 41.77
N SER A 373 6.11 13.16 42.40
CA SER A 373 6.13 14.35 43.25
C SER A 373 7.08 14.19 44.44
N GLN A 374 7.13 13.02 45.06
CA GLN A 374 8.07 12.72 46.13
C GLN A 374 9.52 12.71 45.62
N CYS A 375 9.78 12.14 44.45
CA CYS A 375 11.08 12.17 43.80
C CYS A 375 11.53 13.61 43.47
N GLU A 376 10.62 14.43 42.94
CA GLU A 376 10.88 15.85 42.66
C GLU A 376 11.23 16.61 43.95
N MET A 377 10.45 16.43 45.01
CA MET A 377 10.72 17.07 46.30
C MET A 377 12.08 16.64 46.88
N ASN A 378 12.40 15.34 46.83
CA ASN A 378 13.69 14.81 47.27
C ASN A 378 14.86 15.32 46.43
N LEU A 379 14.67 15.46 45.12
CA LEU A 379 15.68 16.03 44.22
C LEU A 379 15.90 17.51 44.52
N MET A 380 14.83 18.29 44.67
CA MET A 380 14.91 19.71 45.01
C MET A 380 15.58 19.93 46.36
N ALA A 381 15.30 19.08 47.35
CA ALA A 381 16.00 19.09 48.62
C ALA A 381 17.51 18.85 48.41
N LYS A 382 17.90 17.80 47.66
CA LYS A 382 19.32 17.52 47.37
C LYS A 382 20.01 18.65 46.61
N LEU A 383 19.33 19.28 45.65
CA LEU A 383 19.85 20.42 44.89
C LEU A 383 20.05 21.66 45.78
N SER A 384 19.18 21.85 46.80
CA SER A 384 19.29 22.98 47.73
C SER A 384 20.53 22.93 48.63
N TYR A 385 21.12 21.74 48.83
CA TYR A 385 22.35 21.56 49.61
C TYR A 385 23.64 21.73 48.79
N LEU A 386 23.55 21.91 47.47
CA LEU A 386 24.73 22.06 46.62
C LEU A 386 25.27 23.49 46.68
N SER A 387 26.58 23.62 46.72
CA SER A 387 27.26 24.90 46.53
C SER A 387 27.10 25.42 45.09
N SER A 388 27.37 26.71 44.88
CA SER A 388 27.33 27.34 43.55
C SER A 388 28.30 26.68 42.56
N SER A 389 29.47 26.20 43.01
CA SER A 389 30.43 25.48 42.17
C SER A 389 29.93 24.08 41.79
N GLU A 390 29.33 23.35 42.72
CA GLU A 390 28.79 22.01 42.46
C GLU A 390 27.58 22.08 41.53
N THR A 391 26.71 23.09 41.71
CA THR A 391 25.56 23.33 40.83
C THR A 391 26.01 23.65 39.40
N ARG A 392 27.04 24.49 39.22
CA ARG A 392 27.62 24.79 37.89
C ARG A 392 28.24 23.55 37.25
N ALA A 393 29.00 22.76 38.00
CA ALA A 393 29.58 21.52 37.50
C ALA A 393 28.51 20.49 37.10
N LEU A 394 27.43 20.40 37.87
CA LEU A 394 26.29 19.54 37.58
C LEU A 394 25.56 19.99 36.29
N LEU A 395 25.32 21.30 36.14
CA LEU A 395 24.73 21.88 34.94
C LEU A 395 25.58 21.60 33.70
N CYS A 396 26.91 21.78 33.77
CA CYS A 396 27.81 21.44 32.66
C CYS A 396 27.70 19.95 32.28
N LYS A 397 27.74 19.04 33.25
CA LYS A 397 27.61 17.60 33.00
C LYS A 397 26.28 17.22 32.34
N TYR A 398 25.16 17.79 32.81
CA TYR A 398 23.87 17.53 32.20
C TYR A 398 23.71 18.20 30.84
N PHE A 399 24.30 19.38 30.64
CA PHE A 399 24.33 20.03 29.34
C PHE A 399 25.08 19.16 28.33
N ASP A 400 26.28 18.68 28.67
CA ASP A 400 27.04 17.74 27.84
C ASP A 400 26.24 16.45 27.59
N LYS A 401 25.54 15.94 28.61
CA LYS A 401 24.67 14.78 28.44
C LYS A 401 23.51 15.04 27.48
N VAL A 402 22.90 16.22 27.52
CA VAL A 402 21.83 16.61 26.59
C VAL A 402 22.39 16.76 25.17
N VAL A 403 23.56 17.39 25.00
CA VAL A 403 24.21 17.55 23.70
C VAL A 403 24.52 16.18 23.09
N THR A 404 25.18 15.28 23.83
CA THR A 404 25.48 13.91 23.38
C THR A 404 24.23 13.13 23.01
N LEU A 405 23.17 13.18 23.84
CA LEU A 405 21.90 12.53 23.53
C LEU A 405 21.24 13.10 22.26
N ARG A 406 21.37 14.42 22.01
CA ARG A 406 20.85 15.05 20.78
C ARG A 406 21.64 14.64 19.54
N GLU A 407 22.96 14.53 19.65
CA GLU A 407 23.81 14.01 18.58
C GLU A 407 23.48 12.56 18.26
N ASP A 408 23.34 11.71 19.28
CA ASP A 408 22.99 10.31 19.09
C ASP A 408 21.58 10.15 18.50
N GLN A 409 20.62 10.96 18.95
CA GLN A 409 19.28 11.01 18.36
C GLN A 409 19.35 11.37 16.86
N HIS A 410 20.17 12.37 16.51
CA HIS A 410 20.32 12.78 15.12
C HIS A 410 20.99 11.70 14.26
N ARG A 411 22.05 11.06 14.76
CA ARG A 411 22.70 9.92 14.10
C ARG A 411 21.74 8.76 13.87
N GLN A 412 20.95 8.41 14.89
CA GLN A 412 19.93 7.37 14.77
C GLN A 412 18.85 7.73 13.75
N HIS A 413 18.43 9.00 13.71
CA HIS A 413 17.44 9.46 12.74
C HIS A 413 17.95 9.36 11.29
N ILE A 414 19.22 9.71 11.05
CA ILE A 414 19.86 9.53 9.74
C ILE A 414 19.91 8.05 9.36
N ALA A 415 20.45 7.20 10.24
CA ALA A 415 20.53 5.75 9.99
C ALA A 415 19.16 5.12 9.74
N PHE A 416 18.13 5.57 10.46
CA PHE A 416 16.75 5.13 10.24
C PHE A 416 16.24 5.56 8.88
N SER A 417 16.47 6.82 8.48
CA SER A 417 16.07 7.33 7.16
C SER A 417 16.77 6.58 6.02
N GLU A 418 18.05 6.22 6.19
CA GLU A 418 18.80 5.38 5.25
C GLU A 418 18.19 3.99 5.12
N LEU A 419 17.87 3.34 6.24
CA LEU A 419 17.19 2.04 6.24
C LEU A 419 15.79 2.11 5.63
N GLU A 420 15.04 3.20 5.84
CA GLU A 420 13.75 3.43 5.19
C GLU A 420 13.92 3.54 3.66
N MET A 421 14.90 4.30 3.18
CA MET A 421 15.19 4.37 1.74
C MET A 421 15.59 3.01 1.16
N GLN A 422 16.47 2.26 1.84
CA GLN A 422 16.86 0.91 1.42
C GLN A 422 15.65 -0.05 1.38
N LEU A 423 14.77 0.03 2.38
CA LEU A 423 13.55 -0.77 2.40
C LEU A 423 12.64 -0.43 1.21
N GLU A 424 12.47 0.86 0.88
CA GLU A 424 11.70 1.29 -0.27
C GLU A 424 12.31 0.79 -1.60
N GLU A 425 13.64 0.85 -1.75
CA GLU A 425 14.35 0.32 -2.91
C GLU A 425 14.17 -1.20 -3.06
N GLN A 426 14.30 -1.95 -1.96
CA GLN A 426 14.06 -3.40 -1.95
C GLN A 426 12.61 -3.74 -2.30
N GLN A 427 11.64 -2.99 -1.78
CA GLN A 427 10.23 -3.17 -2.12
C GLN A 427 9.96 -2.90 -3.61
N GLN A 428 10.61 -1.89 -4.19
CA GLN A 428 10.52 -1.61 -5.62
C GLN A 428 11.14 -2.72 -6.46
N LEU A 429 12.28 -3.27 -6.04
CA LEU A 429 12.93 -4.40 -6.71
C LEU A 429 12.05 -5.66 -6.66
N VAL A 430 11.50 -6.01 -5.50
CA VAL A 430 10.58 -7.14 -5.36
C VAL A 430 9.38 -6.98 -6.29
N HIS A 431 8.75 -5.81 -6.30
CA HIS A 431 7.63 -5.52 -7.20
C HIS A 431 8.02 -5.65 -8.68
N TRP A 432 9.21 -5.18 -9.08
CA TRP A 432 9.70 -5.32 -10.44
C TRP A 432 9.93 -6.80 -10.82
N LEU A 433 10.54 -7.57 -9.91
CA LEU A 433 10.76 -9.01 -10.11
C LEU A 433 9.44 -9.78 -10.21
N GLU A 434 8.47 -9.49 -9.35
CA GLU A 434 7.12 -10.05 -9.43
C GLU A 434 6.48 -9.76 -10.79
N ALA A 435 6.55 -8.50 -11.26
CA ALA A 435 6.05 -8.12 -12.57
C ALA A 435 6.75 -8.86 -13.72
N ALA A 436 8.07 -9.01 -13.64
CA ALA A 436 8.87 -9.70 -14.66
C ALA A 436 8.53 -11.20 -14.73
N VAL A 437 8.42 -11.86 -13.59
CA VAL A 437 8.02 -13.28 -13.51
C VAL A 437 6.61 -13.48 -14.07
N GLU A 438 5.67 -12.62 -13.73
CA GLU A 438 4.31 -12.70 -14.25
C GLU A 438 4.26 -12.52 -15.77
N ARG A 439 5.00 -11.54 -16.31
CA ARG A 439 5.10 -11.33 -17.75
C ARG A 439 5.71 -12.54 -18.46
N GLN A 440 6.81 -13.08 -17.93
CA GLN A 440 7.43 -14.28 -18.50
C GLN A 440 6.48 -15.49 -18.48
N ARG A 441 5.71 -15.66 -17.40
CA ARG A 441 4.70 -16.73 -17.31
C ARG A 441 3.63 -16.60 -18.40
N LEU A 442 3.12 -15.39 -18.65
CA LEU A 442 2.10 -15.17 -19.68
C LEU A 442 2.66 -15.34 -21.09
N GLU A 443 3.92 -14.97 -21.32
CA GLU A 443 4.61 -15.19 -22.60
C GLU A 443 4.85 -16.67 -22.87
N LEU A 444 5.32 -17.43 -21.88
CA LEU A 444 5.49 -18.88 -22.00
C LEU A 444 4.16 -19.60 -22.29
N ASP A 445 3.08 -19.17 -21.63
CA ASP A 445 1.74 -19.70 -21.88
C ASP A 445 1.26 -19.43 -23.32
N ARG A 446 1.62 -18.26 -23.86
CA ARG A 446 1.33 -17.90 -25.25
C ARG A 446 2.12 -18.75 -26.23
N GLN A 447 3.42 -18.93 -26.02
CA GLN A 447 4.28 -19.78 -26.85
C GLN A 447 3.81 -21.23 -26.83
N LEU A 448 3.45 -21.76 -25.66
CA LEU A 448 2.87 -23.09 -25.52
C LEU A 448 1.58 -23.23 -26.33
N THR A 449 0.68 -22.24 -26.26
CA THR A 449 -0.58 -22.25 -27.01
C THR A 449 -0.32 -22.25 -28.53
N LEU A 450 0.68 -21.51 -29.00
CA LEU A 450 1.08 -21.51 -30.42
C LEU A 450 1.62 -22.87 -30.86
N GLN A 451 2.51 -23.48 -30.07
CA GLN A 451 3.03 -24.82 -30.36
C GLN A 451 1.93 -25.88 -30.39
N GLN A 452 0.95 -25.79 -29.48
CA GLN A 452 -0.22 -26.68 -29.50
C GLN A 452 -1.07 -26.48 -30.74
N LYS A 453 -1.23 -25.23 -31.20
CA LYS A 453 -1.94 -24.92 -32.44
C LYS A 453 -1.24 -25.49 -33.67
N GLU A 454 0.08 -25.35 -33.76
CA GLU A 454 0.88 -25.97 -34.84
C GLU A 454 0.80 -27.49 -34.80
N HIS A 455 0.88 -28.10 -33.62
CA HIS A 455 0.72 -29.54 -33.47
C HIS A 455 -0.66 -30.02 -33.92
N GLU A 456 -1.71 -29.28 -33.60
CA GLU A 456 -3.07 -29.60 -34.03
C GLU A 456 -3.22 -29.50 -35.55
N GLN A 457 -2.65 -28.47 -36.18
CA GLN A 457 -2.63 -28.36 -37.65
C GLN A 457 -1.91 -29.54 -38.29
N ASN A 458 -0.79 -29.99 -37.71
CA ASN A 458 -0.09 -31.17 -38.20
C ASN A 458 -0.92 -32.46 -38.04
N LEU A 459 -1.70 -32.59 -36.95
CA LEU A 459 -2.61 -33.72 -36.76
C LEU A 459 -3.77 -33.69 -37.77
N GLN A 460 -4.32 -32.51 -38.06
CA GLN A 460 -5.35 -32.34 -39.10
C GLN A 460 -4.85 -32.74 -40.50
N LEU A 461 -3.55 -32.63 -40.77
CA LEU A 461 -2.97 -33.10 -42.04
C LEU A 461 -2.77 -34.63 -42.09
N LEU A 462 -2.70 -35.28 -40.92
CA LEU A 462 -2.50 -36.73 -40.80
C LEU A 462 -3.80 -37.53 -40.72
N LEU A 463 -4.85 -36.93 -40.18
CA LEU A 463 -6.23 -37.44 -40.15
C LEU A 463 -6.92 -37.17 -41.50
#